data_AF-A0A168H3M5-F1
#
_entry.id   AF-A0A168H3M5-F1
#
_cell.length_a   1.000
_cell.length_b   1.000
_cell.length_c   1.000
_cell.angle_alpha   90.00
_cell.angle_beta   90.00
_cell.angle_gamma   90.00
#
_symmetry.space_group_name_H-M   'P 1'
#
loop_
_entity.id
_entity.type
_entity.pdbx_description
1 polymer ?
#
loop_
_entity_poly.entity_id
_entity_poly.type
_entity_poly.pdbx_seq_one_letter_code
_entity_poly.pdbx_strand_id
1 'polypeptide(L)'
;MERSKSGAAEYVSDFTGSSEQAKTAQCSGLASSAAGKGSFSLSKFVEKTKVGEGKNWPTGKGGKTASGPENGDPNSNAKAVAQDLVNLNSDEKTIVAGLLAKTIEGGEVVEIRAVSSTSVMVNSSGYAESHHMM
;
A
#
# COMPACT_ATOMS: atom_id res chain seq x y z
N MET A 1 1.71 13.30 -11.92
CA MET A 1 3.12 13.43 -11.52
C MET A 1 3.94 12.29 -12.07
N GLU A 2 4.77 12.63 -13.06
CA GLU A 2 5.89 11.85 -13.56
C GLU A 2 6.96 11.75 -12.47
N ARG A 3 7.69 10.62 -12.40
CA ARG A 3 8.87 10.38 -11.52
C ARG A 3 9.46 11.69 -10.96
N SER A 4 9.42 11.89 -9.64
CA SER A 4 9.92 13.10 -8.98
C SER A 4 11.21 13.59 -9.65
N LYS A 5 11.17 14.84 -10.17
CA LYS A 5 12.23 15.42 -10.99
C LYS A 5 13.59 15.17 -10.33
N SER A 6 14.44 14.53 -11.11
CA SER A 6 15.68 13.85 -10.73
C SER A 6 16.74 14.80 -10.15
N GLY A 7 16.82 14.81 -8.82
CA GLY A 7 17.97 15.30 -8.06
C GLY A 7 18.23 14.50 -6.77
N ALA A 8 17.32 13.61 -6.38
CA ALA A 8 17.42 12.88 -5.13
C ALA A 8 18.49 11.78 -5.20
N ALA A 9 19.34 11.73 -4.19
CA ALA A 9 20.39 10.73 -4.04
C ALA A 9 20.13 9.77 -2.86
N GLU A 10 19.17 10.10 -2.00
CA GLU A 10 18.92 9.37 -0.76
C GLU A 10 17.43 9.19 -0.46
N TYR A 11 17.06 8.00 0.01
CA TYR A 11 15.75 7.75 0.61
C TYR A 11 15.72 8.23 2.06
N VAL A 12 14.65 8.93 2.44
CA VAL A 12 14.43 9.38 3.81
C VAL A 12 12.99 9.12 4.25
N SER A 13 12.81 9.00 5.56
CA SER A 13 11.48 8.92 6.17
C SER A 13 10.93 10.27 6.57
N ASP A 14 11.81 11.20 6.91
CA ASP A 14 11.49 12.56 7.30
C ASP A 14 12.46 13.51 6.57
N PHE A 15 11.94 14.67 6.16
CA PHE A 15 12.72 15.68 5.47
C PHE A 15 13.13 16.73 6.50
N THR A 16 14.37 16.64 6.97
CA THR A 16 14.96 17.54 7.96
C THR A 16 16.35 17.97 7.51
N GLY A 17 16.79 19.15 7.94
CA GLY A 17 18.12 19.69 7.62
C GLY A 17 18.25 20.27 6.21
N SER A 18 19.47 20.66 5.83
CA SER A 18 19.76 21.26 4.53
C SER A 18 19.66 20.25 3.37
N SER A 19 19.47 20.77 2.16
CA SER A 19 19.48 19.99 0.90
C SER A 19 18.34 18.98 0.76
N GLU A 20 17.12 19.36 1.15
CA GLU A 20 15.92 18.53 0.98
C GLU A 20 15.70 18.10 -0.47
N GLN A 21 16.07 18.93 -1.45
CA GLN A 21 16.07 18.58 -2.88
C GLN A 21 16.88 17.32 -3.25
N ALA A 22 17.82 16.89 -2.41
CA ALA A 22 18.60 15.66 -2.61
C ALA A 22 17.95 14.42 -1.95
N LYS A 23 16.78 14.57 -1.34
CA LYS A 23 16.07 13.54 -0.57
C LYS A 23 14.77 13.15 -1.25
N THR A 24 14.35 11.91 -1.06
CA THR A 24 13.06 11.43 -1.54
C THR A 24 12.49 10.37 -0.61
N ALA A 25 11.16 10.32 -0.52
CA ALA A 25 10.41 9.20 0.02
C ALA A 25 9.49 8.59 -1.06
N GLN A 26 9.75 8.92 -2.33
CA GLN A 26 9.01 8.41 -3.48
C GLN A 26 9.71 7.18 -4.04
N CYS A 27 9.02 6.04 -4.14
CA CYS A 27 9.52 4.83 -4.79
C CYS A 27 9.91 5.16 -6.24
N SER A 28 11.09 4.69 -6.65
CA SER A 28 11.72 5.04 -7.93
C SER A 28 11.91 6.56 -8.14
N GLY A 29 11.98 7.32 -7.05
CA GLY A 29 12.23 8.76 -7.05
C GLY A 29 13.71 9.16 -6.92
N LEU A 30 14.63 8.20 -6.87
CA LEU A 30 16.07 8.46 -6.91
C LEU A 30 16.52 8.82 -8.33
N ALA A 31 17.49 9.73 -8.44
CA ALA A 31 18.11 10.08 -9.71
C ALA A 31 18.87 8.87 -10.28
N SER A 32 18.87 8.71 -11.60
CA SER A 32 19.59 7.60 -12.27
C SER A 32 21.08 7.57 -11.94
N SER A 33 21.70 8.71 -11.62
CA SER A 33 23.10 8.81 -11.17
C SER A 33 23.33 8.25 -9.76
N ALA A 34 22.27 7.98 -8.99
CA ALA A 34 22.35 7.22 -7.74
C ALA A 34 22.29 5.69 -7.99
N ALA A 35 22.04 5.24 -9.22
CA ALA A 35 22.14 3.82 -9.59
C ALA A 35 23.61 3.36 -9.45
N GLY A 36 23.82 2.22 -8.78
CA GLY A 36 25.15 1.71 -8.45
C GLY A 36 25.64 2.00 -7.03
N LYS A 37 25.00 2.90 -6.27
CA LYS A 37 25.35 3.15 -4.84
C LYS A 37 24.60 2.25 -3.84
N GLY A 38 24.08 1.11 -4.30
CA GLY A 38 23.29 0.18 -3.46
C GLY A 38 21.97 0.75 -2.91
N SER A 39 21.56 1.94 -3.34
CA SER A 39 20.40 2.68 -2.78
C SER A 39 19.08 2.43 -3.52
N PHE A 40 19.10 1.69 -4.63
CA PHE A 40 17.97 1.57 -5.58
C PHE A 40 17.02 0.38 -5.32
N SER A 41 17.18 -0.39 -4.25
CA SER A 41 16.34 -1.58 -4.01
C SER A 41 15.02 -1.25 -3.32
N LEU A 42 13.99 -2.07 -3.59
CA LEU A 42 12.69 -1.98 -2.90
C LEU A 42 12.84 -2.12 -1.38
N SER A 43 13.72 -3.01 -0.91
CA SER A 43 14.02 -3.17 0.52
C SER A 43 14.57 -1.89 1.14
N LYS A 44 15.48 -1.19 0.44
CA LYS A 44 16.02 0.09 0.91
C LYS A 44 14.97 1.18 0.94
N PHE A 45 14.10 1.22 -0.07
CA PHE A 45 12.94 2.10 -0.04
C PHE A 45 12.06 1.84 1.19
N VAL A 46 11.63 0.59 1.42
CA VAL A 46 10.78 0.21 2.57
C VAL A 46 11.45 0.56 3.90
N GLU A 47 12.72 0.19 4.07
CA GLU A 47 13.52 0.44 5.28
C GLU A 47 13.68 1.94 5.56
N LYS A 48 14.18 2.70 4.57
CA LYS A 48 14.58 4.10 4.75
C LYS A 48 13.40 5.06 4.82
N THR A 49 12.32 4.76 4.09
CA THR A 49 11.10 5.58 4.09
C THR A 49 10.11 5.15 5.18
N LYS A 50 10.42 4.09 5.93
CA LYS A 50 9.63 3.56 7.06
C LYS A 50 8.20 3.16 6.67
N VAL A 51 8.03 2.49 5.52
CA VAL A 51 6.70 2.00 5.06
C VAL A 51 6.06 1.06 6.09
N GLY A 52 6.86 0.19 6.72
CA GLY A 52 6.38 -0.73 7.76
C GLY A 52 5.87 -0.05 9.04
N GLU A 53 6.24 1.22 9.26
CA GLU A 53 5.75 2.04 10.38
C GLU A 53 4.55 2.92 9.96
N GLY A 54 4.00 2.71 8.76
CA GLY A 54 2.90 3.52 8.22
C GLY A 54 3.32 4.89 7.71
N LYS A 55 4.62 5.16 7.53
CA LYS A 55 5.11 6.43 6.97
C LYS A 55 5.27 6.35 5.46
N ASN A 56 5.12 7.50 4.79
CA ASN A 56 5.36 7.70 3.35
C ASN A 56 4.63 6.68 2.45
N TRP A 57 3.48 6.20 2.91
CA TRP A 57 2.62 5.25 2.20
C TRP A 57 1.16 5.65 2.38
N PRO A 58 0.29 5.50 1.35
CA PRO A 58 0.59 5.10 -0.03
C PRO A 58 1.09 6.26 -0.91
N THR A 59 1.10 7.47 -0.37
CA THR A 59 1.55 8.69 -1.06
C THR A 59 3.01 8.96 -0.73
N GLY A 60 3.83 9.13 -1.76
CA GLY A 60 5.24 9.48 -1.64
C GLY A 60 5.45 10.97 -1.44
N LYS A 61 6.71 11.35 -1.24
CA LYS A 61 7.13 12.74 -1.04
C LYS A 61 8.48 12.99 -1.70
N GLY A 62 8.69 14.14 -2.31
CA GLY A 62 9.93 14.51 -2.98
C GLY A 62 10.49 15.83 -2.46
N GLY A 63 11.81 15.97 -2.46
CA GLY A 63 12.47 17.23 -2.14
C GLY A 63 12.23 18.30 -3.20
N LYS A 64 12.04 19.56 -2.77
CA LYS A 64 11.95 20.73 -3.67
C LYS A 64 12.82 21.87 -3.16
N THR A 65 13.41 22.62 -4.08
CA THR A 65 14.46 23.62 -3.81
C THR A 65 13.98 24.92 -3.15
N ALA A 66 12.71 25.32 -3.35
CA ALA A 66 12.24 26.66 -2.96
C ALA A 66 11.10 26.69 -1.92
N SER A 67 10.39 25.58 -1.72
CA SER A 67 9.17 25.54 -0.88
C SER A 67 9.18 24.40 0.15
N GLY A 68 10.33 23.73 0.29
CA GLY A 68 10.41 22.48 1.04
C GLY A 68 9.77 21.29 0.29
N PRO A 69 9.83 20.10 0.87
CA PRO A 69 9.43 18.86 0.21
C PRO A 69 7.93 18.82 -0.05
N GLU A 70 7.56 18.32 -1.22
CA GLU A 70 6.18 18.25 -1.69
C GLU A 70 5.67 16.81 -1.70
N ASN A 71 4.41 16.63 -1.30
CA ASN A 71 3.75 15.35 -1.43
C ASN A 71 3.52 15.04 -2.90
N GLY A 72 3.66 13.76 -3.25
CA GLY A 72 3.26 13.26 -4.56
C GLY A 72 1.74 13.25 -4.73
N ASP A 73 1.30 12.83 -5.92
CA ASP A 73 -0.11 12.55 -6.18
C ASP A 73 -0.63 11.49 -5.20
N PRO A 74 -1.93 11.47 -4.89
CA PRO A 74 -2.53 10.40 -4.09
C PRO A 74 -2.12 9.02 -4.60
N ASN A 75 -1.64 8.16 -3.69
CA ASN A 75 -1.17 6.80 -3.99
C ASN A 75 0.07 6.72 -4.90
N SER A 76 0.87 7.78 -5.02
CA SER A 76 2.04 7.80 -5.92
C SER A 76 3.06 6.69 -5.64
N ASN A 77 3.27 6.28 -4.38
CA ASN A 77 4.17 5.17 -4.05
C ASN A 77 3.55 3.82 -4.39
N ALA A 78 2.26 3.63 -4.10
CA ALA A 78 1.57 2.41 -4.50
C ALA A 78 1.60 2.22 -6.03
N LYS A 79 1.39 3.29 -6.79
CA LYS A 79 1.47 3.27 -8.26
C LYS A 79 2.89 2.97 -8.75
N ALA A 80 3.91 3.61 -8.17
CA ALA A 80 5.30 3.39 -8.55
C ALA A 80 5.74 1.95 -8.27
N VAL A 81 5.44 1.41 -7.08
CA VAL A 81 5.71 0.01 -6.74
C VAL A 81 5.00 -0.93 -7.72
N ALA A 82 3.73 -0.69 -8.02
CA ALA A 82 3.00 -1.52 -8.99
C ALA A 82 3.63 -1.47 -10.39
N GLN A 83 4.07 -0.29 -10.85
CA GLN A 83 4.77 -0.15 -12.13
C GLN A 83 6.09 -0.91 -12.13
N ASP A 84 6.89 -0.81 -11.06
CA ASP A 84 8.17 -1.50 -10.98
C ASP A 84 7.99 -3.02 -10.98
N LEU A 85 6.96 -3.54 -10.28
CA LEU A 85 6.59 -4.96 -10.30
C LEU A 85 6.16 -5.46 -11.69
N VAL A 86 5.43 -4.63 -12.46
CA VAL A 86 4.99 -4.97 -13.82
C VAL A 86 6.14 -4.90 -14.82
N ASN A 87 7.11 -4.01 -14.61
CA ASN A 87 8.26 -3.80 -15.49
C ASN A 87 9.40 -4.82 -15.29
N LEU A 88 9.25 -5.76 -14.36
CA LEU A 88 10.17 -6.89 -14.20
C LEU A 88 10.17 -7.82 -15.43
N ASN A 89 11.30 -8.45 -15.70
CA ASN A 89 11.37 -9.52 -16.70
C ASN A 89 10.68 -10.82 -16.21
N SER A 90 10.49 -11.80 -17.07
CA SER A 90 9.73 -13.02 -16.74
C SER A 90 10.33 -13.82 -15.57
N ASP A 91 11.65 -13.88 -15.46
CA ASP A 91 12.34 -14.62 -14.39
C ASP A 91 12.20 -13.87 -13.06
N GLU A 92 12.39 -12.55 -13.07
CA GLU A 92 12.22 -11.66 -11.92
C GLU A 92 10.77 -11.67 -11.40
N LYS A 93 9.79 -11.65 -12.31
CA LYS A 93 8.36 -11.77 -11.96
C LYS A 93 8.07 -13.07 -11.25
N THR A 94 8.63 -14.18 -11.72
CA THR A 94 8.45 -15.51 -11.13
C THR A 94 9.02 -15.55 -9.71
N ILE A 95 10.20 -14.96 -9.50
CA ILE A 95 10.83 -14.86 -8.17
C ILE A 95 9.96 -14.03 -7.20
N VAL A 96 9.52 -12.84 -7.62
CA VAL A 96 8.70 -11.97 -6.76
C VAL A 96 7.33 -12.59 -6.47
N ALA A 97 6.70 -13.25 -7.45
CA ALA A 97 5.45 -13.97 -7.24
C ALA A 97 5.60 -15.09 -6.19
N GLY A 98 6.72 -15.84 -6.21
CA GLY A 98 7.03 -16.85 -5.20
C GLY A 98 7.24 -16.25 -3.80
N LEU A 99 7.92 -15.11 -3.70
CA LEU A 99 8.10 -14.38 -2.44
C LEU A 99 6.77 -13.85 -1.87
N LEU A 100 5.90 -13.34 -2.74
CA LEU A 100 4.55 -12.90 -2.35
C LEU A 100 3.67 -14.08 -1.95
N ALA A 101 3.71 -15.20 -2.67
CA ALA A 101 2.99 -16.44 -2.34
C ALA A 101 3.33 -16.94 -0.93
N LYS A 102 4.60 -16.83 -0.53
CA LYS A 102 5.07 -17.18 0.82
C LYS A 102 4.51 -16.28 1.92
N THR A 103 4.01 -15.09 1.57
CA THR A 103 3.33 -14.17 2.50
C THR A 103 1.87 -14.57 2.74
N ILE A 104 1.26 -15.29 1.78
CA ILE A 104 -0.13 -15.76 1.85
C ILE A 104 -0.25 -17.09 2.62
N GLU A 105 0.83 -17.88 2.72
CA GLU A 105 0.86 -19.12 3.51
C GLU A 105 0.76 -18.89 5.04
N GLY A 106 0.90 -17.64 5.51
CA GLY A 106 0.68 -17.26 6.91
C GLY A 106 -0.70 -16.66 7.20
N GLY A 107 -1.54 -16.45 6.18
CA GLY A 107 -2.92 -16.02 6.35
C GLY A 107 -3.80 -17.24 6.48
N GLU A 108 -4.35 -17.48 7.67
CA GLU A 108 -5.34 -18.52 7.92
C GLU A 108 -6.37 -18.57 6.79
N VAL A 109 -6.40 -19.70 6.06
CA VAL A 109 -7.41 -19.98 5.04
C VAL A 109 -8.73 -20.15 5.78
N VAL A 110 -9.51 -19.07 5.91
CA VAL A 110 -10.90 -19.18 6.35
C VAL A 110 -11.68 -19.79 5.20
N GLU A 111 -11.82 -21.11 5.26
CA GLU A 111 -12.69 -21.90 4.43
C GLU A 111 -14.14 -21.43 4.70
N ILE A 112 -14.68 -20.58 3.83
CA ILE A 112 -16.10 -20.18 3.90
C ILE A 112 -16.94 -21.39 3.48
N ARG A 113 -17.22 -22.25 4.46
CA ARG A 113 -18.24 -23.29 4.35
C ARG A 113 -19.58 -22.57 4.48
N ALA A 114 -20.38 -22.64 3.42
CA ALA A 114 -21.67 -21.96 3.29
C ALA A 114 -22.52 -22.05 4.58
N VAL A 115 -22.92 -20.91 5.14
CA VAL A 115 -23.92 -20.86 6.19
C VAL A 115 -25.29 -21.07 5.53
N SER A 116 -25.71 -22.32 5.40
CA SER A 116 -27.13 -22.65 5.29
C SER A 116 -27.64 -23.03 6.67
N SER A 117 -28.43 -22.15 7.27
CA SER A 117 -29.37 -22.54 8.31
C SER A 117 -30.67 -21.79 8.08
N THR A 118 -31.55 -22.52 7.42
CA THR A 118 -32.97 -22.30 7.26
C THR A 118 -33.68 -21.98 8.58
N SER A 119 -34.74 -21.18 8.43
CA SER A 119 -35.91 -20.96 9.30
C SER A 119 -35.91 -19.70 10.19
N VAL A 120 -36.77 -18.75 9.82
CA VAL A 120 -37.37 -17.79 10.74
C VAL A 120 -38.84 -18.20 10.90
N MET A 121 -39.26 -18.46 12.13
CA MET A 121 -40.63 -18.81 12.50
C MET A 121 -41.57 -17.63 12.26
N VAL A 122 -42.72 -17.90 11.62
CA VAL A 122 -43.78 -16.93 11.39
C VAL A 122 -44.72 -16.92 12.60
N ASN A 123 -44.82 -15.79 13.30
CA ASN A 123 -45.84 -15.60 14.34
C ASN A 123 -47.18 -15.27 13.66
N SER A 124 -48.07 -16.25 13.55
CA SER A 124 -49.47 -16.02 13.21
C SER A 124 -50.32 -16.46 14.39
N SER A 125 -50.87 -15.50 15.13
CA SER A 125 -52.05 -15.72 15.94
C SER A 125 -52.78 -14.40 16.09
N GLY A 126 -53.70 -14.16 15.16
CA GLY A 126 -54.80 -13.24 15.38
C GLY A 126 -55.74 -13.83 16.42
N TYR A 127 -56.15 -13.02 17.39
CA TYR A 127 -57.35 -13.26 18.16
C TYR A 127 -58.36 -12.20 17.77
N ALA A 128 -59.31 -12.63 16.94
CA ALA A 128 -60.58 -11.97 16.75
C ALA A 128 -61.49 -12.19 17.97
N GLU A 129 -62.41 -11.27 18.10
CA GLU A 129 -63.28 -10.90 19.20
C GLU A 129 -64.46 -11.85 19.51
N SER A 130 -65.04 -11.65 20.71
CA SER A 130 -66.41 -12.01 21.18
C SER A 130 -66.74 -13.44 21.62
N HIS A 131 -67.10 -13.61 22.90
CA HIS A 131 -68.49 -13.84 23.34
C HIS A 131 -68.66 -14.02 24.88
N HIS A 132 -69.60 -13.24 25.45
CA HIS A 132 -70.56 -13.56 26.53
C HIS A 132 -70.14 -13.51 28.03
N MET A 133 -70.67 -12.51 28.76
CA MET A 133 -71.43 -12.68 30.01
C MET A 133 -72.23 -11.40 30.33
N MET A 134 -73.49 -11.62 30.75
CA MET A 134 -74.62 -10.72 31.05
C MET A 134 -75.52 -10.35 29.86
#